data_AF-A0A7W4IDI2-F1
#
_entry.id   AF-A0A7W4IDI2-F1
#
_cell.length_a   1.000
_cell.length_b   1.000
_cell.length_c   1.000
_cell.angle_alpha   90.00
_cell.angle_beta   90.00
_cell.angle_gamma   90.00
#
_symmetry.space_group_name_H-M   'P 1'
#
loop_
_entity.id
_entity.type
_entity.pdbx_description
1 polymer ?
#
loop_
_entity_poly.entity_id
_entity_poly.type
_entity_poly.pdbx_seq_one_letter_code
_entity_poly.pdbx_strand_id
1 'polypeptide(L)' 'MSHEPRIRSLRLRHARLDDRIVDEDHRPAPDHGVLHRLKVEKLRIKEEIERLSHPA' A
#
# COMPACT_ATOMS: atom_id res chain seq x y z
N MET A 1 10.33 9.33 -19.43
CA MET A 1 10.80 9.80 -18.12
C MET A 1 11.07 8.57 -17.25
N SER A 2 12.11 8.56 -16.40
CA SER A 2 12.35 7.40 -15.54
C SER A 2 11.33 7.38 -14.38
N HIS A 3 10.45 6.39 -14.38
CA HIS A 3 9.48 6.18 -13.29
C HIS A 3 10.08 5.42 -12.10
N GLU A 4 11.35 4.99 -12.19
CA GLU A 4 12.05 4.17 -11.19
C GLU A 4 12.04 4.80 -9.78
N PRO A 5 12.35 6.10 -9.58
CA PRO A 5 12.32 6.70 -8.25
C PRO A 5 10.90 6.75 -7.67
N ARG A 6 9.90 6.95 -8.54
CA ARG A 6 8.48 7.00 -8.14
C ARG A 6 8.00 5.61 -7.74
N ILE A 7 8.30 4.58 -8.53
CA ILE A 7 7.97 3.17 -8.23
C ILE A 7 8.61 2.75 -6.91
N ARG A 8 9.88 3.09 -6.67
CA ARG A 8 10.56 2.79 -5.39
C ARG A 8 9.86 3.43 -4.19
N SER A 9 9.45 4.70 -4.31
CA SER A 9 8.72 5.40 -3.25
C SER A 9 7.34 4.76 -2.98
N LEU A 10 6.62 4.39 -4.03
CA LEU A 10 5.34 3.70 -3.92
C LEU A 10 5.49 2.32 -3.27
N ARG A 11 6.51 1.54 -3.63
CA ARG A 11 6.83 0.24 -2.99
C ARG A 11 7.10 0.40 -1.50
N LEU A 12 7.85 1.45 -1.10
CA LEU A 12 8.09 1.73 0.32
C LEU A 12 6.80 2.08 1.06
N ARG A 13 5.92 2.90 0.45
CA ARG A 13 4.63 3.25 1.06
C ARG A 13 3.72 2.02 1.17
N HIS A 14 3.71 1.16 0.16
CA HIS A 14 2.98 -0.11 0.18
C HIS A 14 3.44 -1.01 1.33
N ALA A 15 4.76 -1.19 1.51
CA ALA A 15 5.31 -1.96 2.62
C ALA A 15 4.89 -1.39 3.99
N ARG A 16 4.95 -0.07 4.17
CA ARG A 16 4.50 0.58 5.42
C ARG A 16 3.00 0.39 5.70
N LEU A 17 2.17 0.35 4.65
CA LEU A 17 0.75 0.06 4.83
C LEU A 17 0.52 -1.39 5.25
N ASP A 18 1.33 -2.32 4.75
CA ASP A 18 1.32 -3.71 5.20
C ASP A 18 1.66 -3.83 6.68
N ASP A 19 2.74 -3.19 7.12
CA ASP A 19 3.12 -3.18 8.54
C ASP A 19 1.97 -2.65 9.41
N ARG A 20 1.35 -1.54 9.01
CA ARG A 20 0.19 -0.96 9.73
C ARG A 20 -1.04 -1.85 9.74
N ILE A 21 -1.28 -2.61 8.67
CA ILE A 21 -2.39 -3.58 8.64
C ILE A 21 -2.11 -4.69 9.64
N VAL A 22 -0.90 -5.25 9.64
CA VAL A 22 -0.50 -6.31 10.56
C VAL A 22 -0.58 -5.83 12.01
N ASP A 23 -0.07 -4.63 12.29
CA ASP A 23 -0.12 -4.01 13.62
C ASP A 23 -1.56 -3.86 14.11
N GLU A 24 -2.48 -3.38 13.26
CA GLU A 24 -3.88 -3.19 13.62
C GLU A 24 -4.62 -4.52 13.78
N ASP A 25 -4.35 -5.51 12.93
CA ASP A 25 -4.97 -6.84 12.95
C ASP A 25 -4.56 -7.65 14.19
N HIS A 26 -3.34 -7.42 14.70
CA HIS A 26 -2.83 -8.03 15.93
C HIS A 26 -3.37 -7.39 17.22
N ARG A 27 -4.11 -6.29 17.15
CA ARG A 27 -4.68 -5.66 18.35
C ARG A 27 -5.75 -6.59 18.95
N PRO A 28 -5.89 -6.65 20.29
CA PRO A 28 -6.95 -7.44 20.94
C PRO A 28 -8.37 -7.06 20.50
N ALA A 29 -8.57 -5.82 20.06
CA ALA A 29 -9.80 -5.32 19.45
C ALA A 29 -9.44 -4.49 18.21
N PRO A 30 -9.29 -5.10 17.03
CA PRO A 30 -8.95 -4.40 15.80
C PRO A 30 -10.06 -3.43 15.37
N ASP A 31 -9.69 -2.25 14.90
CA ASP A 31 -10.60 -1.34 14.21
C ASP A 31 -10.73 -1.79 12.74
N HIS A 32 -11.83 -2.49 12.46
CA HIS A 32 -12.14 -2.95 11.11
C HIS A 32 -12.32 -1.80 10.09
N GLY A 33 -12.74 -0.61 10.54
CA GLY A 33 -12.83 0.57 9.69
C GLY A 33 -11.46 1.12 9.29
N VAL A 34 -10.49 1.06 10.20
CA VAL A 34 -9.08 1.37 9.91
C VAL A 34 -8.48 0.31 9.00
N LEU A 35 -8.66 -0.99 9.30
CA LEU A 35 -8.17 -2.09 8.45
C LEU A 35 -8.71 -1.98 7.02
N HIS A 36 -10.00 -1.70 6.85
CA HIS A 36 -10.59 -1.53 5.52
C HIS A 36 -9.96 -0.37 4.76
N ARG A 37 -9.80 0.80 5.41
CA ARG A 37 -9.15 1.97 4.80
C ARG A 37 -7.70 1.67 4.40
N LEU A 38 -6.92 1.03 5.26
CA LEU A 38 -5.52 0.67 4.99
C LEU A 38 -5.41 -0.31 3.81
N LYS A 39 -6.27 -1.34 3.77
CA LYS A 39 -6.31 -2.31 2.65
C LYS A 39 -6.68 -1.66 1.32
N VAL A 40 -7.64 -0.72 1.31
CA VAL A 40 -7.99 0.04 0.10
C VAL A 40 -6.85 0.95 -0.34
N GLU A 41 -6.16 1.62 0.58
CA GLU A 41 -5.00 2.46 0.25
C GLU A 41 -3.86 1.62 -0.33
N LYS A 42 -3.58 0.45 0.26
CA LYS A 42 -2.59 -0.50 -0.23
C LYS A 42 -2.92 -0.95 -1.66
N LEU A 43 -4.18 -1.30 -1.93
CA LEU A 43 -4.63 -1.70 -3.26
C LEU A 43 -4.40 -0.60 -4.30
N ARG A 44 -4.77 0.65 -4.00
CA ARG A 44 -4.57 1.78 -4.91
C ARG A 44 -3.09 2.01 -5.26
N ILE A 45 -2.20 1.84 -4.30
CA ILE A 45 -0.75 1.98 -4.54
C ILE A 45 -0.23 0.82 -5.39
N LYS A 46 -0.71 -0.41 -5.15
CA LYS A 46 -0.37 -1.56 -5.99
C LYS A 46 -0.75 -1.29 -7.45
N GLU A 47 -1.97 -0.82 -7.70
CA GLU A 47 -2.43 -0.46 -9.05
C GLU A 47 -1.61 0.68 -9.66
N GLU A 48 -1.20 1.68 -8.87
CA GLU A 48 -0.31 2.76 -9.36
C GLU A 48 1.06 2.23 -9.76
N ILE A 49 1.65 1.31 -8.97
CA ILE A 49 2.91 0.65 -9.31
C ILE A 49 2.76 -0.14 -10.62
N GLU A 50 1.67 -0.90 -10.77
CA GLU A 50 1.41 -1.71 -11.97
C GLU A 50 1.30 -0.82 -13.21
N ARG A 51 0.53 0.28 -13.13
CA ARG A 51 0.39 1.27 -14.21
C ARG A 51 1.72 1.91 -14.61
N LEU A 52 2.58 2.23 -13.64
CA LEU A 52 3.88 2.84 -13.91
C LEU A 52 4.93 1.83 -14.40
N SER A 53 4.80 0.55 -14.05
CA SER A 53 5.72 -0.51 -14.44
C SER A 53 5.41 -1.10 -15.81
N HIS A 54 4.14 -1.05 -16.24
CA HIS A 54 3.69 -1.52 -17.54
C HIS A 54 2.98 -0.38 -18.30
N PRO A 55 3.73 0.66 -18.73
CA PRO A 55 3.18 1.66 -19.63
C PRO A 55 2.85 0.97 -20.97
N ALA A 56 1.60 1.14 -21.44
CA ALA A 56 1.16 0.72 -22.76
C ALA A 56 1.88 1.50 -23.88
#